data_AF-A0A2R8BL33-F1
#
_entry.id   AF-A0A2R8BL33-F1
#
_cell.length_a   1.000
_cell.length_b   1.000
_cell.length_c   1.000
_cell.angle_alpha   90.00
_cell.angle_beta   90.00
_cell.angle_gamma   90.00
#
_symmetry.space_group_name_H-M   'P 1'
#
loop_
_entity.id
_entity.type
_entity.pdbx_description
1 polymer ?
#
loop_
_entity_poly.entity_id
_entity_poly.type
_entity_poly.pdbx_seq_one_letter_code
_entity_poly.pdbx_strand_id
1 'polypeptide(L)'
;MTQNVLCVESLSDRRATRTLLKRLGVKIVHDSGARLMVIDAPDDAARLRERLPAGAQLLPVDKIPAALIRESDPHEALFVRALKLRQTRAYQEAKAAQVPGESPEEQHIFSAPCMEED
;
A
#
# COMPACT_ATOMS: atom_id res chain seq x y z
N MET A 1 11.46 -0.60 8.40
CA MET A 1 11.08 0.00 7.10
C MET A 1 10.03 1.05 7.34
N THR A 2 10.30 2.30 6.94
CA THR A 2 9.35 3.40 7.08
C THR A 2 8.56 3.49 5.79
N GLN A 3 7.36 2.89 5.76
CA GLN A 3 6.47 3.00 4.61
C GLN A 3 5.85 4.39 4.59
N ASN A 4 5.92 5.06 3.45
CA ASN A 4 5.25 6.33 3.21
C ASN A 4 4.11 6.13 2.22
N VAL A 5 3.04 6.91 2.37
CA VAL A 5 1.93 6.99 1.42
C VAL A 5 2.10 8.25 0.60
N LEU A 6 2.07 8.05 -0.70
CA LEU A 6 1.98 9.11 -1.67
C LEU A 6 0.53 9.25 -2.12
N CYS A 7 -0.03 10.43 -1.92
CA CYS A 7 -1.37 10.81 -2.36
C CYS A 7 -1.25 11.76 -3.55
N VAL A 8 -2.05 11.56 -4.59
CA VAL A 8 -2.14 12.47 -5.73
C VAL A 8 -3.56 13.02 -5.90
N GLU A 9 -3.68 14.26 -6.35
CA GLU A 9 -4.97 14.93 -6.53
C GLU A 9 -5.74 14.40 -7.76
N SER A 10 -5.04 13.96 -8.81
CA SER A 10 -5.65 13.50 -10.07
C SER A 10 -5.03 12.22 -10.65
N LEU A 11 -5.78 11.54 -11.53
CA LEU A 11 -5.27 10.38 -12.29
C LEU A 11 -4.15 10.77 -13.28
N SER A 12 -4.14 12.01 -13.78
CA SER A 12 -3.03 12.55 -14.56
C SER A 12 -1.74 12.63 -13.72
N ASP A 13 -1.84 13.17 -12.50
CA ASP A 13 -0.72 13.29 -11.56
C ASP A 13 -0.23 11.91 -11.11
N ARG A 14 -1.12 10.93 -11.00
CA ARG A 14 -0.77 9.53 -10.73
C ARG A 14 0.21 8.99 -11.75
N ARG A 15 -0.05 9.17 -13.05
CA ARG A 15 0.81 8.63 -14.13
C ARG A 15 2.17 9.30 -14.14
N ALA A 16 2.20 10.63 -13.99
CA ALA A 16 3.44 11.40 -13.89
C ALA A 16 4.26 10.96 -12.67
N THR A 17 3.61 10.85 -11.51
CA THR A 17 4.26 10.46 -10.26
C THR A 17 4.79 9.02 -10.32
N ARG A 18 4.00 8.07 -10.83
CA ARG A 18 4.46 6.68 -10.99
C ARG A 18 5.69 6.59 -11.91
N THR A 19 5.73 7.39 -12.97
CA THR A 19 6.88 7.45 -13.89
C THR A 19 8.11 8.03 -13.19
N LEU A 20 7.93 9.11 -12.42
CA LEU A 20 8.98 9.70 -11.60
C LEU A 20 9.54 8.71 -10.59
N LEU A 21 8.68 8.05 -9.81
CA LEU A 21 9.08 7.07 -8.79
C LEU A 21 9.93 5.95 -9.40
N LYS A 22 9.53 5.42 -10.56
CA LYS A 22 10.33 4.43 -11.30
C LYS A 22 11.71 4.96 -11.71
N ARG A 23 11.79 6.20 -12.22
CA ARG A 23 13.07 6.83 -12.60
C ARG A 23 14.00 7.06 -11.40
N LEU A 24 13.42 7.32 -10.23
CA LEU A 24 14.15 7.52 -8.99
C LEU A 24 14.50 6.20 -8.28
N GLY A 25 14.14 5.04 -8.85
CA GLY A 25 14.38 3.74 -8.23
C GLY A 25 13.54 3.47 -6.97
N VAL A 26 12.47 4.25 -6.75
CA VAL A 26 11.62 4.10 -5.57
C VAL A 26 10.67 2.92 -5.75
N LYS A 27 10.67 2.03 -4.78
CA LYS A 27 9.82 0.84 -4.78
C LYS A 27 8.39 1.20 -4.37
N ILE A 28 7.43 0.97 -5.26
CA ILE A 28 6.01 0.99 -4.94
C ILE A 28 5.65 -0.37 -4.32
N VAL A 29 5.24 -0.37 -3.07
CA VAL A 29 4.90 -1.58 -2.30
C VAL A 29 3.45 -1.97 -2.56
N HIS A 30 2.55 -0.99 -2.55
CA HIS A 30 1.13 -1.17 -2.82
C HIS A 30 0.60 -0.01 -3.66
N ASP A 31 -0.38 -0.29 -4.50
CA ASP A 31 -1.00 0.69 -5.37
C ASP A 31 -2.52 0.50 -5.27
N SER A 32 -3.25 1.55 -4.88
CA SER A 32 -4.72 1.48 -4.76
C SER A 32 -5.42 1.40 -6.12
N GLY A 33 -4.72 1.66 -7.22
CA GLY A 33 -5.34 1.83 -8.54
C GLY A 33 -5.83 3.27 -8.80
N ALA A 34 -5.97 4.09 -7.76
CA ALA A 34 -6.53 5.43 -7.81
C ALA A 34 -5.53 6.50 -7.32
N ARG A 35 -5.82 7.24 -6.26
CA ARG A 35 -5.03 8.39 -5.79
C ARG A 35 -3.92 8.02 -4.81
N LEU A 36 -3.92 6.79 -4.28
CA LEU A 36 -2.99 6.37 -3.25
C LEU A 36 -1.98 5.34 -3.75
N MET A 37 -0.71 5.60 -3.46
CA MET A 37 0.40 4.65 -3.66
C MET A 37 1.23 4.56 -2.39
N VAL A 38 1.53 3.35 -1.93
CA VAL A 38 2.46 3.13 -0.82
C VAL A 38 3.84 2.88 -1.39
N ILE A 39 4.81 3.64 -0.90
CA ILE A 39 6.19 3.56 -1.33
C ILE A 39 7.11 3.22 -0.16
N ASP A 40 8.19 2.51 -0.47
CA ASP A 40 9.30 2.31 0.45
C ASP A 40 10.36 3.37 0.16
N ALA A 41 10.49 4.35 1.06
CA ALA A 41 11.40 5.49 0.89
C ALA A 41 11.91 6.00 2.26
N PRO A 42 12.81 5.25 2.93
CA PRO A 42 13.34 5.64 4.24
C PRO A 42 14.33 6.82 4.18
N ASP A 43 15.23 6.86 3.18
CA ASP A 43 16.36 7.82 3.17
C ASP A 43 16.17 9.02 2.22
N ASP A 44 15.21 8.94 1.30
CA ASP A 44 15.00 9.96 0.26
C ASP A 44 13.71 10.77 0.41
N ALA A 45 12.92 10.59 1.47
CA ALA A 45 11.60 11.23 1.60
C ALA A 45 11.62 12.76 1.44
N ALA A 46 12.68 13.44 1.93
CA ALA A 46 12.84 14.88 1.78
C ALA A 46 13.14 15.28 0.32
N ARG A 47 14.12 14.61 -0.32
CA ARG A 47 14.46 14.83 -1.74
C ARG A 47 13.32 14.45 -2.68
N LEU A 48 12.54 13.45 -2.30
CA LEU A 48 11.38 13.00 -3.06
C LEU A 48 10.33 14.11 -3.09
N ARG A 49 10.01 14.71 -1.93
CA ARG A 49 9.02 15.80 -1.80
C ARG A 49 9.31 16.98 -2.73
N GLU A 50 10.58 17.35 -2.91
CA GLU A 50 10.98 18.44 -3.81
C GLU A 50 10.74 18.13 -5.29
N ARG A 51 10.68 16.86 -5.66
CA ARG A 51 10.51 16.40 -7.04
C ARG A 51 9.09 15.99 -7.39
N LEU A 52 8.22 15.86 -6.38
CA LEU A 52 6.83 15.47 -6.59
C LEU A 52 6.06 16.55 -7.37
N PRO A 53 5.10 16.15 -8.23
CA PRO A 53 4.16 17.10 -8.82
C PRO A 53 3.45 17.93 -7.75
N ALA A 54 3.01 19.15 -8.10
CA ALA A 54 2.39 20.08 -7.15
C ALA A 54 1.17 19.48 -6.40
N GLY A 55 0.40 18.62 -7.08
CA GLY A 55 -0.75 17.90 -6.51
C GLY A 55 -0.40 16.57 -5.83
N ALA A 56 0.88 16.27 -5.57
CA ALA A 56 1.31 15.03 -4.93
C ALA A 56 1.89 15.28 -3.53
N GLN A 57 1.37 14.56 -2.54
CA GLN A 57 1.75 14.70 -1.14
C GLN A 57 2.34 13.39 -0.61
N LEU A 58 3.47 13.49 0.10
CA LEU A 58 4.10 12.36 0.78
C LEU A 58 3.83 12.42 2.28
N LEU A 59 3.02 11.48 2.75
CA LEU A 59 2.52 11.39 4.12
C LEU A 59 2.95 10.06 4.77
N PRO A 60 3.31 10.06 6.05
CA PRO A 60 3.36 8.83 6.84
C PRO A 60 1.99 8.13 6.86
N VAL A 61 1.97 6.79 6.86
CA VAL A 61 0.72 6.00 6.85
C VAL A 61 -0.18 6.30 8.05
N ASP A 62 0.40 6.54 9.22
CA ASP A 62 -0.29 6.91 10.46
C ASP A 62 -0.92 8.31 10.37
N LYS A 63 -0.42 9.17 9.48
CA LYS A 63 -0.85 10.57 9.32
C LYS A 63 -1.77 10.81 8.13
N ILE A 64 -2.34 9.76 7.53
CA ILE A 64 -3.33 9.92 6.44
C ILE A 64 -4.59 10.61 6.99
N PRO A 65 -4.97 11.81 6.46
CA PRO A 65 -6.11 12.58 6.94
C PRO A 65 -7.43 11.85 6.77
N ALA A 66 -8.34 11.99 7.75
CA ALA A 66 -9.68 11.41 7.67
C ALA A 66 -10.53 12.00 6.53
N ALA A 67 -10.31 13.27 6.18
CA ALA A 67 -10.97 13.94 5.06
C ALA A 67 -10.67 13.23 3.73
N LEU A 68 -9.39 12.87 3.53
CA LEU A 68 -8.94 12.13 2.35
C LEU A 68 -9.67 10.79 2.20
N ILE A 69 -9.87 10.08 3.32
CA ILE A 69 -10.58 8.79 3.40
C ILE A 69 -12.07 8.94 3.04
N ARG A 70 -12.70 10.03 3.47
CA ARG A 70 -14.12 10.30 3.21
C ARG A 70 -14.40 10.69 1.76
N GLU A 71 -13.46 11.37 1.14
CA GLU A 71 -13.50 11.72 -0.28
C GLU A 71 -13.01 10.59 -1.19
N SER A 72 -12.57 9.46 -0.63
CA SER A 72 -12.14 8.31 -1.43
C SER A 72 -13.31 7.44 -1.85
N ASP A 73 -13.19 6.88 -3.05
CA ASP A 73 -13.95 5.71 -3.46
C ASP A 73 -13.93 4.63 -2.35
N PRO A 74 -15.04 3.94 -2.05
CA PRO A 74 -15.10 2.86 -1.05
C PRO A 74 -13.90 1.90 -1.04
N HIS A 75 -13.34 1.58 -2.21
CA HIS A 75 -12.15 0.74 -2.33
C HIS A 75 -10.89 1.39 -1.73
N GLU A 76 -10.66 2.68 -1.98
CA GLU A 76 -9.54 3.43 -1.38
C GLU A 76 -9.71 3.58 0.14
N ALA A 77 -10.95 3.77 0.61
CA ALA A 77 -11.22 3.84 2.04
C ALA A 77 -10.87 2.51 2.74
N LEU A 78 -11.26 1.38 2.16
CA LEU A 78 -10.88 0.04 2.63
C LEU A 78 -9.37 -0.16 2.58
N PHE A 79 -8.72 0.29 1.51
CA PHE A 79 -7.26 0.24 1.35
C PHE A 79 -6.54 0.97 2.49
N VAL A 80 -6.94 2.21 2.80
CA VAL A 80 -6.34 2.98 3.91
C VAL A 80 -6.58 2.29 5.26
N ARG A 81 -7.79 1.77 5.50
CA ARG A 81 -8.09 1.04 6.74
C ARG A 81 -7.21 -0.20 6.87
N ALA A 82 -7.02 -0.95 5.80
CA ALA A 82 -6.14 -2.12 5.77
C ALA A 82 -4.68 -1.74 6.05
N LEU A 83 -4.19 -0.63 5.47
CA LEU A 83 -2.84 -0.13 5.75
C LEU A 83 -2.65 0.22 7.22
N LYS A 84 -3.60 0.96 7.81
CA LYS A 84 -3.53 1.32 9.24
C LYS A 84 -3.59 0.08 10.14
N LEU A 85 -4.45 -0.89 9.82
CA LEU A 85 -4.54 -2.16 10.55
C LEU A 85 -3.20 -2.92 10.54
N ARG A 86 -2.53 -2.99 9.38
CA ARG A 86 -1.23 -3.67 9.22
C ARG A 86 -0.11 -3.08 10.07
N GLN A 87 -0.24 -1.82 10.50
CA GLN A 87 0.71 -1.16 11.38
C GLN A 87 0.43 -1.40 12.87
N THR A 88 -0.72 -1.98 13.21
CA THR A 88 -1.03 -2.28 14.61
C THR A 88 -0.17 -3.44 15.11
N ARG A 89 0.27 -3.32 16.37
CA ARG A 89 1.05 -4.36 17.04
C ARG A 89 0.33 -5.72 17.02
N ALA A 90 -0.96 -5.73 17.35
CA ALA A 90 -1.78 -6.95 17.37
C ALA A 90 -1.78 -7.67 16.01
N TYR A 91 -1.90 -6.93 14.90
CA TYR A 91 -1.83 -7.52 13.57
C TYR A 91 -0.44 -8.10 13.28
N GLN A 92 0.62 -7.36 13.61
CA GLN A 92 2.00 -7.81 13.36
C GLN A 92 2.33 -9.08 14.15
N GLU A 93 1.91 -9.15 15.43
CA GLU A 93 2.08 -10.34 16.27
C GLU A 93 1.29 -11.52 15.72
N ALA A 94 0.00 -11.33 15.38
CA ALA A 94 -0.81 -12.39 14.79
C ALA A 94 -0.25 -12.89 13.45
N LYS A 95 0.24 -11.97 12.60
CA LYS A 95 0.82 -12.34 11.29
C LYS A 95 2.14 -13.09 11.44
N ALA A 96 2.96 -12.74 12.43
CA ALA A 96 4.22 -13.43 12.71
C ALA A 96 4.02 -14.83 13.31
N ALA A 97 2.93 -15.02 14.08
CA ALA A 97 2.57 -16.31 14.65
C ALA A 97 1.87 -17.26 13.67
N GLN A 98 1.47 -16.77 12.49
CA GLN A 98 0.70 -17.55 11.52
C GLN A 98 1.59 -18.57 10.80
N VAL A 99 1.29 -19.86 10.95
CA VAL A 99 1.94 -20.96 10.21
C VAL A 99 1.05 -21.31 9.00
N PRO A 100 1.57 -21.28 7.76
CA PRO A 100 0.78 -21.68 6.59
C PRO A 100 0.30 -23.12 6.69
N GLY A 101 -0.99 -23.36 6.46
CA GLY A 101 -1.57 -24.71 6.47
C GLY A 101 -2.03 -25.21 7.84
N GLU A 102 -2.01 -24.37 8.87
CA GLU A 102 -2.56 -24.73 10.19
C GLU A 102 -4.08 -24.56 10.27
N SER A 103 -4.65 -23.62 9.50
CA SER A 103 -6.09 -23.41 9.54
C SER A 103 -6.82 -24.58 8.86
N PRO A 104 -7.98 -25.04 9.38
CA PRO A 104 -8.78 -26.07 8.73
C PRO A 104 -9.13 -25.73 7.28
N GLU A 105 -9.39 -24.45 7.01
CA GLU A 105 -9.64 -23.95 5.65
C GLU A 105 -8.40 -24.06 4.76
N GLU A 106 -7.21 -23.70 5.27
CA GLU A 106 -5.96 -23.85 4.52
C GLU A 106 -5.62 -25.32 4.27
N GLN A 107 -5.83 -26.21 5.23
CA GLN A 107 -5.60 -27.65 5.07
C GLN A 107 -6.43 -28.23 3.91
N HIS A 108 -7.69 -27.83 3.80
CA HIS A 108 -8.53 -28.23 2.66
C HIS A 108 -7.96 -27.74 1.33
N ILE A 109 -7.45 -26.51 1.26
CA ILE A 109 -6.83 -25.95 0.05
C ILE A 109 -5.54 -26.69 -0.31
N PHE A 110 -4.66 -26.93 0.66
CA PHE A 110 -3.38 -27.64 0.44
C PHE A 110 -3.57 -29.13 0.10
N SER A 111 -4.66 -29.74 0.57
CA SER A 111 -5.03 -31.12 0.24
C SER A 111 -5.81 -31.25 -1.07
N ALA A 112 -6.25 -30.15 -1.67
CA ALA A 112 -7.01 -30.18 -2.90
C ALA A 112 -6.13 -30.66 -4.05
N PRO A 113 -6.58 -31.62 -4.87
CA PRO A 113 -5.83 -32.04 -6.05
C PRO A 113 -5.67 -30.83 -6.97
N CYS A 114 -4.42 -30.49 -7.29
CA CYS A 114 -4.14 -29.52 -8.35
C CYS A 114 -4.67 -30.14 -9.65
N MET A 115 -5.60 -29.47 -10.34
CA MET A 115 -6.04 -29.93 -11.64
C MET A 115 -4.85 -29.87 -12.60
N GLU A 116 -4.52 -31.00 -13.21
CA GLU A 116 -3.57 -31.02 -14.33
C GLU A 116 -4.22 -30.25 -15.49
N GLU A 117 -3.49 -29.29 -16.07
CA GLU A 117 -3.94 -28.59 -17.28
C GLU A 117 -3.84 -29.55 -18.47
N ASP A 118 -4.99 -29.86 -19.10
CA ASP A 118 -5.07 -30.58 -20.38
C ASP A 118 -4.50 -29.78 -21.56
#